data_AF-A0A4T3F3Z4-F1
#
_entry.id   AF-A0A4T3F3Z4-F1
#
_cell.length_a   1.000
_cell.length_b   1.000
_cell.length_c   1.000
_cell.angle_alpha   90.00
_cell.angle_beta   90.00
_cell.angle_gamma   90.00
#
_symmetry.space_group_name_H-M   'P 1'
#
loop_
_entity.id
_entity.type
_entity.pdbx_description
1 polymer ?
#
loop_
_entity_poly.entity_id
_entity_poly.type
_entity_poly.pdbx_seq_one_letter_code
_entity_poly.pdbx_strand_id
1 'polypeptide(L)'
;MNAVFDGADARADFRKSVEQMLRNGRPDPALVLVRRKLSQLSGESDPMVAAALETQAGDITLVGWDDLAERFAWLDKAGKPITALGIDFSWPGHVGAEPDAEGHLAPYIETNYYADIPEMAFSSADRETLLRGYLAGGSEWQGCFEDIDNLIEVEGMSPLYGAVTANASNRNRDGAEGDAYLLSSCASAVLLHLAVRDAIRAKGLPRAMAVLVGSNEDFPFFDAPVVSVDESAGHVVEPPPMAEVEAPAPTPAPPSEPEAEPATPAQKQAPQDAGDSKAAEPVPTGADLRRRIAQPEPSPTPSKEEKPRRGGLLGFLFR
;
A
#
# COMPACT_ATOMS: atom_id res chain seq x y z
N MET A 1 2.83 -7.35 33.22
CA MET A 1 3.85 -6.44 32.63
C MET A 1 3.74 -4.99 33.13
N ASN A 2 4.87 -4.30 33.34
CA ASN A 2 4.91 -2.86 33.62
C ASN A 2 4.95 -2.07 32.31
N ALA A 3 4.32 -0.89 32.29
CA ALA A 3 4.43 0.04 31.17
C ALA A 3 5.88 0.51 30.98
N VAL A 4 6.28 0.71 29.73
CA VAL A 4 7.55 1.29 29.30
C VAL A 4 7.43 2.81 29.15
N PHE A 5 6.24 3.30 28.79
CA PHE A 5 5.97 4.71 28.58
C PHE A 5 5.10 5.29 29.69
N ASP A 6 5.42 6.52 30.10
CA ASP A 6 4.65 7.30 31.06
C ASP A 6 3.50 8.04 30.35
N GLY A 7 2.57 7.27 29.79
CA GLY A 7 1.37 7.79 29.12
C GLY A 7 1.48 7.98 27.60
N ALA A 8 0.38 8.50 27.02
CA ALA A 8 0.18 8.62 25.58
C ALA A 8 1.15 9.60 24.89
N ASP A 9 1.52 10.70 25.55
CA ASP A 9 2.45 11.68 24.98
C ASP A 9 3.86 11.08 24.81
N ALA A 10 4.36 10.38 25.84
CA ALA A 10 5.65 9.68 25.76
C ALA A 10 5.67 8.61 24.64
N ARG A 11 4.55 7.92 24.43
CA ARG A 11 4.37 6.99 23.30
C ARG A 11 4.41 7.69 21.95
N ALA A 12 3.69 8.80 21.81
CA ALA A 12 3.64 9.59 20.59
C ALA A 12 5.03 10.16 20.24
N ASP A 13 5.75 10.68 21.23
CA ASP A 13 7.09 11.24 21.07
C ASP A 13 8.12 10.16 20.70
N PHE A 14 8.03 8.98 21.32
CA PHE A 14 8.86 7.85 20.94
C PHE A 14 8.61 7.43 19.48
N ARG A 15 7.34 7.28 19.09
CA ARG A 15 6.97 6.93 17.71
C ARG A 15 7.53 7.95 16.71
N LYS A 16 7.35 9.26 16.97
CA LYS A 16 7.93 10.33 16.13
C LYS A 16 9.45 10.26 16.08
N SER A 17 10.11 9.95 17.19
CA SER A 17 11.57 9.76 17.22
C SER A 17 12.02 8.64 16.30
N VAL A 18 11.30 7.51 16.28
CA VAL A 18 11.63 6.37 15.40
C VAL A 18 11.44 6.77 13.93
N GLU A 19 10.31 7.39 13.59
CA GLU A 19 10.07 7.91 12.23
C GLU A 19 11.15 8.91 11.78
N GLN A 20 11.54 9.83 12.66
CA GLN A 20 12.60 10.81 12.37
C GLN A 20 13.96 10.14 12.16
N MET A 21 14.22 8.99 12.80
CA MET A 21 15.42 8.20 12.52
C MET A 21 15.36 7.56 11.14
N LEU A 22 14.21 7.03 10.72
CA LEU A 22 14.00 6.51 9.35
C LEU A 22 14.19 7.60 8.31
N ARG A 23 13.53 8.75 8.48
CA ARG A 23 13.64 9.92 7.59
C ARG A 23 15.09 10.38 7.38
N ASN A 24 15.91 10.28 8.43
CA ASN A 24 17.32 10.64 8.41
C ASN A 24 18.26 9.49 7.96
N GLY A 25 17.74 8.41 7.36
CA GLY A 25 18.57 7.30 6.88
C GLY A 25 19.23 6.49 7.99
N ARG A 26 18.62 6.43 9.18
CA ARG A 26 19.14 5.67 10.35
C ARG A 26 18.20 4.54 10.78
N PRO A 27 17.84 3.58 9.90
CA PRO A 27 16.94 2.50 10.26
C PRO A 27 17.55 1.47 11.21
N ASP A 28 18.84 1.13 11.13
CA ASP A 28 19.43 0.16 12.08
C ASP A 28 19.45 0.70 13.51
N PRO A 29 19.89 1.96 13.77
CA PRO A 29 19.75 2.56 15.09
C PRO A 29 18.30 2.63 15.57
N ALA A 30 17.33 2.82 14.66
CA ALA A 30 15.92 2.85 15.00
C ALA A 30 15.43 1.48 15.49
N LEU A 31 15.80 0.40 14.79
CA LEU A 31 15.45 -0.97 15.19
C LEU A 31 16.06 -1.33 16.54
N VAL A 32 17.33 -0.97 16.77
CA VAL A 32 18.02 -1.17 18.07
C VAL A 32 17.28 -0.44 19.18
N LEU A 33 16.86 0.81 18.94
CA LEU A 33 16.10 1.61 19.91
C LEU A 33 14.76 0.95 20.26
N VAL A 34 14.00 0.51 19.25
CA VAL A 34 12.70 -0.17 19.41
C VAL A 34 12.86 -1.48 20.17
N ARG A 35 13.80 -2.34 19.77
CA ARG A 35 14.04 -3.64 20.42
C ARG A 35 14.50 -3.51 21.87
N ARG A 36 15.32 -2.50 22.19
CA ARG A 36 15.71 -2.21 23.57
C ARG A 36 14.52 -1.80 24.46
N LYS A 37 13.47 -1.21 23.87
CA LYS A 37 12.23 -0.89 24.57
C LYS A 37 11.34 -2.13 24.70
N LEU A 38 11.23 -2.94 23.65
CA LEU A 38 10.52 -4.23 23.69
C LEU A 38 11.11 -5.18 24.74
N SER A 39 12.44 -5.24 24.89
CA SER A 39 13.09 -6.10 25.89
C SER A 39 12.80 -5.70 27.35
N GLN A 40 12.16 -4.54 27.58
CA GLN A 40 11.70 -4.15 28.92
C GLN A 40 10.33 -4.75 29.25
N LEU A 41 9.61 -5.22 28.23
CA LEU A 41 8.32 -5.90 28.34
C LEU A 41 8.46 -7.43 28.42
N SER A 42 9.62 -7.99 28.06
CA SER A 42 9.87 -9.43 27.89
C SER A 42 9.89 -10.27 29.19
N GLY A 43 9.28 -9.79 30.27
CA GLY A 43 9.10 -10.54 31.52
C GLY A 43 8.00 -11.61 31.45
N GLU A 44 7.16 -11.58 30.41
CA GLU A 44 6.11 -12.55 30.10
C GLU A 44 6.20 -12.96 28.62
N SER A 45 5.84 -14.21 28.29
CA SER A 45 5.92 -14.79 26.93
C SER A 45 4.86 -14.24 25.98
N ASP A 46 4.87 -12.93 25.72
CA ASP A 46 3.99 -12.30 24.73
C ASP A 46 4.46 -12.68 23.31
N PRO A 47 3.64 -13.39 22.50
CA PRO A 47 4.04 -13.83 21.17
C PRO A 47 4.35 -12.68 20.19
N MET A 48 3.66 -11.53 20.32
CA MET A 48 3.90 -10.36 19.47
C MET A 48 5.25 -9.71 19.81
N VAL A 49 5.55 -9.57 21.12
CA VAL A 49 6.85 -9.06 21.57
C VAL A 49 7.98 -10.01 21.16
N ALA A 50 7.78 -11.32 21.31
CA ALA A 50 8.74 -12.32 20.87
C ALA A 50 9.02 -12.24 19.36
N ALA A 51 7.96 -12.23 18.53
CA ALA A 51 8.09 -12.11 17.09
C ALA A 51 8.82 -10.82 16.67
N ALA A 52 8.57 -9.69 17.33
CA ALA A 52 9.24 -8.41 17.05
C ALA A 52 10.73 -8.41 17.44
N LEU A 53 11.10 -9.16 18.48
CA LEU A 53 12.50 -9.33 18.90
C LEU A 53 13.25 -10.32 18.00
N GLU A 54 12.58 -11.37 17.54
CA GLU A 54 13.16 -12.50 16.80
C GLU A 54 13.30 -12.25 15.29
N THR A 55 12.32 -11.60 14.65
CA THR A 55 12.29 -11.37 13.19
C THR A 55 13.47 -10.50 12.76
N GLN A 56 14.44 -11.00 11.98
CA GLN A 56 15.56 -10.19 11.48
C GLN A 56 15.29 -9.62 10.09
N ALA A 57 15.89 -8.47 9.78
CA ALA A 57 15.79 -7.88 8.45
C ALA A 57 16.32 -8.81 7.34
N GLY A 58 17.34 -9.62 7.64
CA GLY A 58 17.91 -10.59 6.69
C GLY A 58 17.01 -11.79 6.40
N ASP A 59 15.96 -12.01 7.18
CA ASP A 59 14.97 -13.07 6.95
C ASP A 59 13.82 -12.60 6.05
N ILE A 60 13.79 -11.30 5.71
CA ILE A 60 12.71 -10.67 4.95
C ILE A 60 13.13 -10.58 3.49
N THR A 61 12.26 -11.09 2.61
CA THR A 61 12.49 -11.07 1.16
C THR A 61 11.41 -10.25 0.47
N LEU A 62 11.83 -9.39 -0.47
CA LEU A 62 10.93 -8.70 -1.38
C LEU A 62 10.81 -9.49 -2.69
N VAL A 63 9.61 -9.95 -2.97
CA VAL A 63 9.21 -10.64 -4.21
C VAL A 63 8.67 -9.60 -5.20
N GLY A 64 8.81 -9.84 -6.50
CA GLY A 64 8.40 -8.92 -7.58
C GLY A 64 9.40 -7.78 -7.88
N TRP A 65 10.51 -7.69 -7.13
CA TRP A 65 11.52 -6.65 -7.32
C TRP A 65 12.14 -6.66 -8.72
N ASP A 66 12.37 -7.84 -9.28
CA ASP A 66 13.03 -8.01 -10.58
C ASP A 66 12.12 -7.58 -11.76
N ASP A 67 10.81 -7.49 -11.52
CA ASP A 67 9.79 -7.10 -12.50
C ASP A 67 9.57 -5.57 -12.56
N LEU A 68 10.22 -4.79 -11.68
CA LEU A 68 10.10 -3.33 -11.63
C LEU A 68 10.47 -2.65 -12.96
N ALA A 69 11.47 -3.18 -13.67
CA ALA A 69 11.92 -2.60 -14.94
C ALA A 69 10.82 -2.65 -16.01
N GLU A 70 10.19 -3.81 -16.17
CA GLU A 70 9.07 -4.02 -17.09
C GLU A 70 7.87 -3.17 -16.68
N ARG A 71 7.58 -3.13 -15.38
CA ARG A 71 6.46 -2.35 -14.86
C ARG A 71 6.62 -0.85 -15.13
N PHE A 72 7.81 -0.29 -14.92
CA PHE A 72 8.07 1.11 -15.24
C PHE A 72 7.98 1.38 -16.74
N ALA A 73 8.50 0.47 -17.59
CA ALA A 73 8.39 0.62 -19.04
C ALA A 73 6.94 0.65 -19.53
N TRP A 74 6.05 -0.14 -18.89
CA TRP A 74 4.61 -0.12 -19.18
C TRP A 74 3.93 1.17 -18.72
N LEU A 75 4.32 1.71 -17.56
CA LEU A 75 3.73 2.92 -16.97
C LEU A 75 4.23 4.22 -17.57
N ASP A 76 5.47 4.24 -18.07
CA ASP A 76 6.12 5.45 -18.56
C ASP A 76 5.33 6.08 -19.71
N LYS A 77 5.07 7.38 -19.56
CA LYS A 77 4.47 8.20 -20.62
C LYS A 77 5.53 9.16 -21.17
N ALA A 78 5.41 9.51 -22.45
CA ALA A 78 6.31 10.46 -23.08
C ALA A 78 6.33 11.80 -22.31
N GLY A 79 7.51 12.20 -21.83
CA GLY A 79 7.70 13.42 -21.04
C GLY A 79 7.21 13.36 -19.59
N LYS A 80 6.73 12.20 -19.13
CA LYS A 80 6.26 11.97 -17.76
C LYS A 80 6.60 10.54 -17.30
N PRO A 81 7.91 10.22 -17.14
CA PRO A 81 8.32 8.91 -16.65
C PRO A 81 7.97 8.75 -15.16
N ILE A 82 7.97 7.50 -14.69
CA ILE A 82 7.97 7.21 -13.26
C ILE A 82 9.34 7.60 -12.68
N THR A 83 9.31 8.44 -11.64
CA THR A 83 10.48 9.07 -11.01
C THR A 83 10.56 8.80 -9.51
N ALA A 84 9.52 8.20 -8.91
CA ALA A 84 9.58 7.63 -7.57
C ALA A 84 8.69 6.40 -7.38
N LEU A 85 9.07 5.57 -6.42
CA LEU A 85 8.39 4.35 -6.00
C LEU A 85 8.01 4.47 -4.52
N GLY A 86 6.76 4.21 -4.17
CA GLY A 86 6.32 4.02 -2.78
C GLY A 86 6.03 2.54 -2.51
N ILE A 87 6.45 2.04 -1.36
CA ILE A 87 6.14 0.68 -0.88
C ILE A 87 5.53 0.82 0.51
N ASP A 88 4.23 0.60 0.61
CA ASP A 88 3.47 0.91 1.81
C ASP A 88 2.80 -0.33 2.39
N PHE A 89 2.84 -0.46 3.72
CA PHE A 89 1.82 -1.28 4.39
C PHE A 89 0.45 -0.63 4.16
N SER A 90 -0.46 -1.41 3.57
CA SER A 90 -1.88 -1.07 3.48
C SER A 90 -2.68 -1.92 4.46
N TRP A 91 -3.88 -1.45 4.78
CA TRP A 91 -4.75 -2.12 5.75
C TRP A 91 -5.26 -3.45 5.16
N PRO A 92 -4.96 -4.62 5.77
CA PRO A 92 -5.40 -5.92 5.24
C PRO A 92 -6.92 -6.08 5.20
N GLY A 93 -7.67 -5.25 5.94
CA GLY A 93 -9.12 -5.19 5.89
C GLY A 93 -9.68 -4.81 4.51
N HIS A 94 -8.90 -4.15 3.64
CA HIS A 94 -9.30 -3.86 2.25
C HIS A 94 -9.58 -5.12 1.43
N VAL A 95 -8.88 -6.21 1.74
CA VAL A 95 -9.01 -7.50 1.05
C VAL A 95 -9.65 -8.58 1.93
N GLY A 96 -10.09 -8.19 3.14
CA GLY A 96 -10.64 -9.13 4.13
C GLY A 96 -9.62 -10.18 4.60
N ALA A 97 -8.32 -9.86 4.54
CA ALA A 97 -7.29 -10.77 4.99
C ALA A 97 -7.19 -10.74 6.53
N GLU A 98 -7.17 -11.92 7.11
CA GLU A 98 -7.12 -12.15 8.55
C GLU A 98 -5.99 -13.14 8.88
N PRO A 99 -5.38 -13.07 10.07
CA PRO A 99 -4.39 -14.06 10.48
C PRO A 99 -4.95 -15.49 10.42
N ASP A 100 -4.10 -16.45 10.04
CA ASP A 100 -4.43 -17.86 10.00
C ASP A 100 -4.55 -18.48 11.42
N ALA A 101 -4.77 -19.80 11.50
CA ALA A 101 -4.93 -20.51 12.77
C ALA A 101 -3.68 -20.45 13.66
N GLU A 102 -2.51 -20.28 13.04
CA GLU A 102 -1.21 -20.12 13.69
C GLU A 102 -0.91 -18.65 14.04
N GLY A 103 -1.79 -17.72 13.62
CA GLY A 103 -1.65 -16.29 13.85
C GLY A 103 -0.73 -15.59 12.84
N HIS A 104 -0.41 -16.24 11.72
CA HIS A 104 0.39 -15.64 10.65
C HIS A 104 -0.49 -14.88 9.66
N LEU A 105 0.02 -13.75 9.18
CA LEU A 105 -0.61 -12.96 8.12
C LEU A 105 0.47 -12.36 7.23
N ALA A 106 0.46 -12.67 5.93
CA ALA A 106 1.34 -12.00 4.98
C ALA A 106 1.01 -10.49 4.95
N PRO A 107 2.01 -9.59 4.99
CA PRO A 107 1.73 -8.17 4.89
C PRO A 107 1.06 -7.79 3.58
N TYR A 108 0.02 -6.97 3.66
CA TYR A 108 -0.62 -6.41 2.48
C TYR A 108 0.12 -5.14 2.06
N ILE A 109 0.78 -5.20 0.90
CA ILE A 109 1.67 -4.13 0.41
C ILE A 109 1.05 -3.47 -0.81
N GLU A 110 1.04 -2.14 -0.80
CA GLU A 110 0.74 -1.33 -1.97
C GLU A 110 2.04 -0.79 -2.57
N THR A 111 2.21 -0.98 -3.88
CA THR A 111 3.29 -0.42 -4.68
C THR A 111 2.75 0.78 -5.45
N ASN A 112 3.23 1.97 -5.11
CA ASN A 112 2.77 3.25 -5.62
C ASN A 112 3.78 3.82 -6.62
N TYR A 113 3.33 4.24 -7.80
CA TYR A 113 4.21 4.76 -8.85
C TYR A 113 3.98 6.26 -9.03
N TYR A 114 5.02 7.06 -8.84
CA TYR A 114 4.93 8.52 -8.93
C TYR A 114 5.73 9.04 -10.11
N ALA A 115 5.17 10.03 -10.79
CA ALA A 115 5.92 10.93 -11.66
C ALA A 115 6.12 12.27 -10.95
N ASP A 116 6.92 13.15 -11.53
CA ASP A 116 7.06 14.51 -11.02
C ASP A 116 5.72 15.25 -11.07
N ILE A 117 5.42 15.94 -9.96
CA ILE A 117 4.23 16.79 -9.79
C ILE A 117 4.66 18.23 -9.49
N PRO A 118 3.77 19.24 -9.64
CA PRO A 118 4.12 20.64 -9.38
C PRO A 118 4.70 20.89 -7.98
N GLU A 119 4.24 20.13 -6.99
CA GLU A 119 4.64 20.23 -5.59
C GLU A 119 5.96 19.49 -5.30
N MET A 120 6.28 18.44 -6.07
CA MET A 120 7.45 17.58 -5.83
C MET A 120 8.03 17.03 -7.14
N ALA A 121 9.25 17.47 -7.46
CA ALA A 121 10.03 16.98 -8.59
C ALA A 121 10.98 15.85 -8.14
N PHE A 122 10.42 14.64 -7.91
CA PHE A 122 11.16 13.47 -7.45
C PHE A 122 12.42 13.15 -8.26
N SER A 123 12.38 13.38 -9.57
CA SER A 123 13.52 13.16 -10.47
C SER A 123 14.78 13.97 -10.12
N SER A 124 14.64 15.00 -9.28
CA SER A 124 15.72 15.90 -8.87
C SER A 124 15.77 16.15 -7.36
N ALA A 125 14.86 15.53 -6.59
CA ALA A 125 14.73 15.77 -5.17
C ALA A 125 15.81 15.01 -4.39
N ASP A 126 16.69 15.75 -3.73
CA ASP A 126 17.55 15.20 -2.69
C ASP A 126 16.74 14.85 -1.43
N ARG A 127 17.38 14.16 -0.49
CA ARG A 127 16.73 13.76 0.76
C ARG A 127 16.15 14.95 1.52
N GLU A 128 16.87 16.08 1.61
CA GLU A 128 16.37 17.26 2.31
C GLU A 128 15.09 17.79 1.65
N THR A 129 15.03 17.80 0.32
CA THR A 129 13.87 18.22 -0.46
C THR A 129 12.69 17.27 -0.25
N LEU A 130 12.91 15.95 -0.29
CA LEU A 130 11.88 14.97 0.07
C LEU A 130 11.35 15.23 1.49
N LEU A 131 12.25 15.44 2.46
CA LEU A 131 11.88 15.69 3.85
C LEU A 131 11.06 16.97 4.05
N ARG A 132 11.27 18.00 3.25
CA ARG A 132 10.47 19.24 3.30
C ARG A 132 9.02 19.04 2.85
N GLY A 133 8.76 18.09 1.95
CA GLY A 133 7.39 17.81 1.51
C GLY A 133 6.62 16.88 2.45
N TYR A 134 7.22 16.43 3.56
CA TYR A 134 6.47 15.80 4.65
C TYR A 134 5.89 16.85 5.60
N LEU A 135 4.56 16.94 5.64
CA LEU A 135 3.79 17.85 6.47
C LEU A 135 3.26 17.14 7.73
N ALA A 136 2.64 17.91 8.63
CA ALA A 136 2.07 17.37 9.87
C ALA A 136 0.94 16.34 9.67
N GLY A 137 0.31 16.34 8.50
CA GLY A 137 -0.83 15.47 8.16
C GLY A 137 -0.54 14.38 7.11
N GLY A 138 0.70 14.26 6.63
CA GLY A 138 1.07 13.40 5.51
C GLY A 138 2.07 14.09 4.58
N SER A 139 2.34 13.52 3.42
CA SER A 139 3.20 14.11 2.39
C SER A 139 2.43 14.97 1.39
N GLU A 140 3.08 15.95 0.78
CA GLU A 140 2.48 16.79 -0.28
C GLU A 140 2.04 16.00 -1.51
N TRP A 141 2.65 14.84 -1.76
CA TRP A 141 2.33 13.93 -2.86
C TRP A 141 1.36 12.81 -2.49
N GLN A 142 0.73 12.85 -1.31
CA GLN A 142 -0.17 11.79 -0.88
C GLN A 142 -1.35 11.64 -1.86
N GLY A 143 -1.54 10.43 -2.39
CA GLY A 143 -2.58 10.14 -3.37
C GLY A 143 -2.32 10.66 -4.79
N CYS A 144 -1.14 11.24 -5.04
CA CYS A 144 -0.73 11.78 -6.35
C CYS A 144 0.07 10.76 -7.19
N PHE A 145 -0.20 9.46 -7.03
CA PHE A 145 0.43 8.41 -7.84
C PHE A 145 -0.21 8.32 -9.24
N GLU A 146 0.60 7.93 -10.23
CA GLU A 146 0.14 7.62 -11.58
C GLU A 146 -0.62 6.29 -11.64
N ASP A 147 -0.17 5.32 -10.83
CA ASP A 147 -0.79 4.01 -10.69
C ASP A 147 -0.47 3.39 -9.33
N ILE A 148 -1.20 2.34 -8.96
CA ILE A 148 -1.02 1.57 -7.74
C ILE A 148 -1.33 0.09 -7.99
N ASP A 149 -0.49 -0.80 -7.50
CA ASP A 149 -0.71 -2.25 -7.56
C ASP A 149 -0.08 -2.97 -6.34
N ASN A 150 -0.01 -4.30 -6.41
CA ASN A 150 0.59 -5.15 -5.40
C ASN A 150 1.82 -5.90 -5.97
N LEU A 151 2.61 -5.26 -6.85
CA LEU A 151 3.76 -5.91 -7.50
C LEU A 151 4.78 -6.42 -6.47
N ILE A 152 5.09 -5.59 -5.47
CA ILE A 152 6.00 -5.97 -4.39
C ILE A 152 5.23 -6.71 -3.30
N GLU A 153 5.66 -7.93 -3.02
CA GLU A 153 5.20 -8.72 -1.87
C GLU A 153 6.34 -8.89 -0.85
N VAL A 154 5.96 -9.18 0.40
CA VAL A 154 6.90 -9.32 1.53
C VAL A 154 6.78 -10.71 2.15
N GLU A 155 7.86 -11.48 2.10
CA GLU A 155 7.98 -12.76 2.78
C GLU A 155 8.82 -12.64 4.07
N GLY A 156 8.63 -13.56 5.02
CA GLY A 156 9.42 -13.63 6.27
C GLY A 156 8.89 -12.75 7.41
N MET A 157 7.84 -11.97 7.19
CA MET A 157 7.22 -11.11 8.21
C MET A 157 5.90 -11.65 8.78
N SER A 158 5.37 -12.75 8.25
CA SER A 158 4.01 -13.18 8.54
C SER A 158 3.68 -13.40 10.03
N PRO A 159 4.58 -13.96 10.86
CA PRO A 159 4.32 -14.09 12.29
C PRO A 159 4.24 -12.74 13.02
N LEU A 160 5.16 -11.82 12.73
CA LEU A 160 5.15 -10.49 13.33
C LEU A 160 3.93 -9.68 12.87
N TYR A 161 3.67 -9.65 11.57
CA TYR A 161 2.58 -8.85 11.02
C TYR A 161 1.21 -9.38 11.48
N GLY A 162 1.00 -10.70 11.44
CA GLY A 162 -0.21 -11.33 11.96
C GLY A 162 -0.43 -11.09 13.45
N ALA A 163 0.62 -11.18 14.27
CA ALA A 163 0.53 -10.86 15.70
C ALA A 163 0.18 -9.38 15.95
N VAL A 164 0.74 -8.45 15.18
CA VAL A 164 0.38 -7.02 15.26
C VAL A 164 -1.08 -6.81 14.85
N THR A 165 -1.52 -7.37 13.72
CA THR A 165 -2.90 -7.23 13.24
C THR A 165 -3.92 -7.80 14.23
N ALA A 166 -3.68 -8.99 14.78
CA ALA A 166 -4.54 -9.60 15.80
C ALA A 166 -4.69 -8.75 17.07
N ASN A 167 -3.69 -7.90 17.36
CA ASN A 167 -3.66 -7.04 18.53
C ASN A 167 -4.01 -5.57 18.24
N ALA A 168 -4.55 -5.24 17.05
CA ALA A 168 -4.90 -3.87 16.65
C ALA A 168 -5.81 -3.13 17.66
N SER A 169 -6.65 -3.85 18.39
CA SER A 169 -7.50 -3.27 19.45
C SER A 169 -6.71 -2.67 20.63
N ASN A 170 -5.42 -3.00 20.78
CA ASN A 170 -4.54 -2.50 21.83
C ASN A 170 -3.93 -1.13 21.50
N ARG A 171 -4.08 -0.62 20.27
CA ARG A 171 -3.49 0.64 19.78
C ARG A 171 -3.64 1.82 20.75
N ASN A 172 -4.83 1.99 21.32
CA ASN A 172 -5.15 3.11 22.21
C ASN A 172 -5.18 2.72 23.69
N ARG A 173 -4.86 1.47 24.04
CA ARG A 173 -4.80 1.05 25.44
C ARG A 173 -3.62 1.71 26.13
N ASP A 174 -3.78 2.05 27.39
CA ASP A 174 -2.65 2.46 28.23
C ASP A 174 -1.97 1.25 28.86
N GLY A 175 -0.72 1.42 29.27
CA GLY A 175 0.06 0.37 29.91
C GLY A 175 0.74 -0.58 28.94
N ALA A 176 1.20 -1.71 29.48
CA ALA A 176 2.10 -2.63 28.78
C ALA A 176 1.55 -3.19 27.46
N GLU A 177 0.24 -3.46 27.36
CA GLU A 177 -0.37 -3.98 26.13
C GLU A 177 -0.32 -2.97 24.98
N GLY A 178 -0.63 -1.69 25.28
CA GLY A 178 -0.54 -0.62 24.31
C GLY A 178 0.90 -0.30 23.94
N ASP A 179 1.82 -0.42 24.88
CA ASP A 179 3.27 -0.27 24.64
C ASP A 179 3.80 -1.40 23.75
N ALA A 180 3.41 -2.64 24.03
CA ALA A 180 3.79 -3.82 23.25
C ALA A 180 3.30 -3.69 21.81
N TYR A 181 2.03 -3.29 21.61
CA TYR A 181 1.47 -3.06 20.29
C TYR A 181 2.24 -1.97 19.56
N LEU A 182 2.40 -0.79 20.18
CA LEU A 182 3.09 0.34 19.55
C LEU A 182 4.50 -0.04 19.10
N LEU A 183 5.25 -0.67 20.00
CA LEU A 183 6.64 -1.02 19.74
C LEU A 183 6.76 -2.11 18.67
N SER A 184 5.86 -3.09 18.65
CA SER A 184 5.87 -4.17 17.66
C SER A 184 5.48 -3.66 16.27
N SER A 185 4.50 -2.75 16.17
CA SER A 185 4.20 -2.06 14.90
C SER A 185 5.34 -1.14 14.45
N CYS A 186 6.03 -0.47 15.37
CA CYS A 186 7.25 0.27 15.00
C CYS A 186 8.33 -0.68 14.47
N ALA A 187 8.50 -1.86 15.08
CA ALA A 187 9.47 -2.85 14.63
C ALA A 187 9.14 -3.35 13.21
N SER A 188 7.88 -3.68 12.91
CA SER A 188 7.48 -4.12 11.56
C SER A 188 7.76 -3.04 10.50
N ALA A 189 7.40 -1.79 10.76
CA ALA A 189 7.66 -0.68 9.84
C ALA A 189 9.17 -0.44 9.61
N VAL A 190 9.99 -0.49 10.66
CA VAL A 190 11.45 -0.36 10.53
C VAL A 190 12.03 -1.55 9.75
N LEU A 191 11.54 -2.77 9.98
CA LEU A 191 11.98 -3.97 9.28
C LEU A 191 11.66 -3.93 7.78
N LEU A 192 10.48 -3.47 7.38
CA LEU A 192 10.15 -3.24 5.97
C LEU A 192 11.11 -2.23 5.33
N HIS A 193 11.35 -1.10 6.02
CA HIS A 193 12.29 -0.08 5.54
C HIS A 193 13.71 -0.63 5.36
N LEU A 194 14.18 -1.49 6.27
CA LEU A 194 15.46 -2.18 6.15
C LEU A 194 15.46 -3.16 4.96
N ALA A 195 14.40 -3.95 4.78
CA ALA A 195 14.28 -4.90 3.69
C ALA A 195 14.33 -4.20 2.32
N VAL A 196 13.64 -3.07 2.16
CA VAL A 196 13.69 -2.27 0.92
C VAL A 196 15.09 -1.70 0.69
N ARG A 197 15.74 -1.14 1.72
CA ARG A 197 17.13 -0.67 1.62
C ARG A 197 18.07 -1.77 1.17
N ASP A 198 17.93 -2.96 1.77
CA ASP A 198 18.82 -4.07 1.51
C ASP A 198 18.55 -4.68 0.12
N ALA A 199 17.29 -4.67 -0.35
CA ALA A 199 16.94 -5.01 -1.73
C ALA A 199 17.57 -4.04 -2.75
N ILE A 200 17.50 -2.72 -2.51
CA ILE A 200 18.18 -1.72 -3.36
C ILE A 200 19.69 -1.99 -3.41
N ARG A 201 20.31 -2.32 -2.27
CA ARG A 201 21.76 -2.59 -2.22
C ARG A 201 22.15 -3.89 -2.91
N ALA A 202 21.34 -4.93 -2.78
CA ALA A 202 21.66 -6.27 -3.27
C ALA A 202 21.27 -6.47 -4.74
N LYS A 203 20.09 -5.99 -5.13
CA LYS A 203 19.50 -6.19 -6.46
C LYS A 203 19.60 -4.95 -7.36
N GLY A 204 19.75 -3.77 -6.76
CA GLY A 204 19.76 -2.50 -7.50
C GLY A 204 18.35 -2.00 -7.86
N LEU A 205 18.33 -0.90 -8.61
CA LEU A 205 17.13 -0.28 -9.18
C LEU A 205 17.27 -0.20 -10.70
N PRO A 206 16.17 -0.28 -11.48
CA PRO A 206 16.26 -0.23 -12.94
C PRO A 206 16.61 1.17 -13.49
N ARG A 207 16.49 2.22 -12.67
CA ARG A 207 16.91 3.60 -12.96
C ARG A 207 17.10 4.37 -11.65
N ALA A 208 17.75 5.53 -11.71
CA ALA A 208 17.83 6.41 -10.54
C ALA A 208 16.44 6.99 -10.25
N MET A 209 15.99 6.89 -9.00
CA MET A 209 14.68 7.37 -8.54
C MET A 209 14.64 7.45 -7.01
N ALA A 210 13.70 8.22 -6.48
CA ALA A 210 13.41 8.18 -5.05
C ALA A 210 12.60 6.91 -4.70
N VAL A 211 12.93 6.26 -3.59
CA VAL A 211 12.16 5.14 -3.05
C VAL A 211 11.70 5.49 -1.64
N LEU A 212 10.39 5.44 -1.43
CA LEU A 212 9.71 5.77 -0.19
C LEU A 212 9.15 4.48 0.42
N VAL A 213 9.16 4.40 1.75
CA VAL A 213 8.49 3.32 2.47
C VAL A 213 7.57 3.92 3.52
N GLY A 214 6.31 3.48 3.47
CA GLY A 214 5.27 4.00 4.32
C GLY A 214 4.42 2.94 5.01
N SER A 215 3.50 3.43 5.83
CA SER A 215 2.39 2.69 6.42
C SER A 215 1.18 3.62 6.39
N ASN A 216 0.82 4.08 5.19
CA ASN A 216 -0.12 5.19 5.05
C ASN A 216 -1.55 4.85 5.48
N GLU A 217 -1.90 3.56 5.49
CA GLU A 217 -3.21 3.07 5.91
C GLU A 217 -3.13 2.13 7.11
N ASP A 218 -1.93 1.85 7.60
CA ASP A 218 -1.70 0.96 8.74
C ASP A 218 -0.82 1.61 9.82
N PHE A 219 -1.10 1.29 11.08
CA PHE A 219 -0.31 1.83 12.19
C PHE A 219 1.11 1.21 12.14
N PRO A 220 2.20 1.99 12.26
CA PRO A 220 2.34 3.23 13.01
C PRO A 220 2.17 4.54 12.23
N PHE A 221 1.81 4.50 10.94
CA PHE A 221 1.78 5.65 10.04
C PHE A 221 3.14 6.32 9.85
N PHE A 222 4.18 5.50 9.74
CA PHE A 222 5.48 6.01 9.30
C PHE A 222 5.45 6.27 7.81
N ASP A 223 6.14 7.31 7.39
CA ASP A 223 6.50 7.51 6.00
C ASP A 223 7.88 8.17 5.94
N ALA A 224 8.79 7.53 5.21
CA ALA A 224 10.18 7.95 5.11
C ALA A 224 10.82 7.54 3.77
N PRO A 225 11.70 8.40 3.20
CA PRO A 225 12.51 8.01 2.06
C PRO A 225 13.57 6.98 2.46
N VAL A 226 13.66 5.87 1.75
CA VAL A 226 14.75 4.91 1.85
C VAL A 226 15.98 5.45 1.12
N VAL A 227 15.80 5.92 -0.11
CA VAL A 227 16.82 6.62 -0.91
C VAL A 227 16.20 7.78 -1.68
N SER A 228 16.94 8.87 -1.85
CA SER A 228 16.65 9.91 -2.85
C SER A 228 17.22 9.55 -4.23
N VAL A 229 16.89 10.32 -5.27
CA VAL A 229 17.35 10.03 -6.64
C VAL A 229 18.88 10.00 -6.75
N ASP A 230 19.56 10.95 -6.11
CA ASP A 230 21.00 11.08 -6.04
C ASP A 230 21.66 9.97 -5.20
N GLU A 231 21.04 9.55 -4.09
CA GLU A 231 21.50 8.40 -3.31
C GLU A 231 21.34 7.06 -4.07
N SER A 232 20.29 6.96 -4.90
CA SER A 232 19.99 5.75 -5.69
C SER A 232 20.92 5.56 -6.89
N ALA A 233 21.60 6.61 -7.35
CA ALA A 233 22.39 6.60 -8.58
C ALA A 233 23.50 5.54 -8.58
N GLY A 234 24.09 5.26 -7.42
CA GLY A 234 25.11 4.21 -7.25
C GLY A 234 24.57 2.78 -7.22
N HIS A 235 23.25 2.62 -7.28
CA HIS A 235 22.54 1.34 -7.20
C HIS A 235 21.76 1.01 -8.49
N VAL A 236 21.96 1.77 -9.56
CA VAL A 236 21.29 1.49 -10.83
C VAL A 236 21.91 0.28 -11.51
N VAL A 237 21.07 -0.68 -11.87
CA VAL A 237 21.45 -1.89 -12.61
C VAL A 237 20.73 -1.86 -13.95
N GLU A 238 21.49 -2.02 -15.03
CA GLU A 238 20.93 -2.11 -16.37
C GLU A 238 20.06 -3.37 -16.45
N PRO A 239 18.78 -3.26 -16.85
CA PRO A 239 17.94 -4.44 -16.99
C PRO A 239 18.55 -5.36 -18.05
N PRO A 240 18.49 -6.68 -17.86
CA PRO A 240 18.92 -7.61 -18.90
C PRO A 240 18.17 -7.28 -20.20
N PRO A 241 18.82 -7.36 -21.37
CA PRO A 241 18.14 -7.12 -22.64
C PRO A 241 16.92 -8.03 -22.70
N MET A 242 15.74 -7.43 -22.84
CA MET A 242 14.51 -8.20 -23.01
C MET A 242 14.74 -9.15 -24.18
N ALA A 243 14.67 -10.45 -23.92
CA ALA A 243 14.63 -11.42 -25.00
C ALA A 243 13.44 -11.02 -25.87
N GLU A 244 13.68 -10.74 -27.15
CA GLU A 244 12.61 -10.59 -28.13
C GLU A 244 11.72 -11.81 -27.97
N VAL A 245 10.50 -11.62 -27.46
CA VAL A 245 9.48 -12.64 -27.49
C VAL A 245 9.20 -12.85 -28.96
N GLU A 246 9.80 -13.90 -29.52
CA GLU A 246 9.59 -14.32 -30.90
C GLU A 246 8.08 -14.45 -31.06
N ALA A 247 7.49 -13.54 -31.84
CA ALA A 247 6.06 -13.51 -32.04
C ALA A 247 5.62 -14.92 -32.46
N PRO A 248 4.60 -15.52 -31.82
CA PRO A 248 4.17 -16.87 -32.16
C PRO A 248 3.91 -16.89 -33.67
N ALA A 249 4.62 -17.79 -34.35
CA ALA A 249 4.51 -17.95 -35.79
C ALA A 249 3.01 -18.03 -36.15
N PRO A 250 2.55 -17.30 -37.18
CA PRO A 250 1.14 -17.32 -37.54
C PRO A 250 0.71 -18.76 -37.76
N THR A 251 -0.25 -19.21 -36.95
CA THR A 251 -0.84 -20.54 -37.07
C THR A 251 -1.29 -20.73 -38.51
N PRO A 252 -0.86 -21.80 -39.22
CA PRO A 252 -1.32 -22.03 -40.57
C PRO A 252 -2.84 -22.13 -40.58
N ALA A 253 -3.47 -21.32 -41.43
CA ALA A 253 -4.92 -21.29 -41.58
C ALA A 253 -5.45 -22.71 -41.83
N PRO A 254 -6.58 -23.10 -41.21
CA PRO A 254 -7.18 -24.40 -41.49
C PRO A 254 -7.55 -24.48 -42.99
N PRO A 255 -7.41 -25.66 -43.61
CA PRO A 255 -7.78 -25.85 -45.01
C PRO A 255 -9.27 -25.56 -45.19
N SER A 256 -9.57 -24.80 -46.23
CA SER A 256 -10.94 -24.46 -46.64
C SER A 256 -11.72 -25.75 -46.95
N GLU A 257 -12.81 -25.99 -46.21
CA GLU A 257 -13.76 -27.06 -46.53
C GLU A 257 -14.48 -26.74 -47.86
N PRO A 258 -14.75 -27.75 -48.71
CA PRO A 258 -15.50 -27.56 -49.94
C PRO A 258 -16.99 -27.31 -49.66
N GLU A 259 -17.56 -26.33 -50.37
CA GLU A 259 -18.99 -26.04 -50.45
C GLU A 259 -19.80 -27.31 -50.78
N ALA A 260 -20.77 -27.63 -49.94
CA ALA A 260 -21.87 -28.53 -50.26
C ALA A 260 -23.19 -27.76 -50.26
N GLU A 261 -23.88 -27.85 -51.40
CA GLU A 261 -25.19 -27.31 -51.72
C GLU A 261 -26.35 -27.88 -50.86
N PRO A 262 -27.54 -27.24 -50.88
CA PRO A 262 -28.47 -27.22 -49.76
C PRO A 262 -29.50 -28.37 -49.79
N ALA A 263 -29.94 -28.81 -48.60
CA ALA A 263 -31.15 -29.62 -48.43
C ALA A 263 -32.05 -29.06 -47.32
N THR A 264 -33.28 -28.76 -47.69
CA THR A 264 -34.41 -28.30 -46.85
C THR A 264 -35.27 -29.51 -46.40
N PRO A 265 -36.29 -29.36 -45.52
CA PRO A 265 -36.24 -29.24 -44.06
C PRO A 265 -36.95 -30.41 -43.32
N ALA A 266 -36.64 -30.62 -42.04
CA ALA A 266 -37.53 -31.37 -41.13
C ALA A 266 -37.60 -30.71 -39.74
N GLN A 267 -38.80 -30.71 -39.18
CA GLN A 267 -39.27 -29.88 -38.08
C GLN A 267 -39.03 -30.45 -36.67
N LYS A 268 -39.01 -29.50 -35.71
CA LYS A 268 -39.47 -29.55 -34.28
C LYS A 268 -38.58 -30.26 -33.26
N GLN A 269 -37.99 -29.48 -32.35
CA GLN A 269 -38.55 -29.17 -31.01
C GLN A 269 -37.70 -28.12 -30.27
N ALA A 270 -38.37 -27.15 -29.65
CA ALA A 270 -37.79 -26.24 -28.65
C ALA A 270 -37.85 -26.91 -27.25
N PRO A 271 -36.98 -26.52 -26.32
CA PRO A 271 -37.42 -25.54 -25.33
C PRO A 271 -36.45 -24.38 -25.12
N GLN A 272 -37.08 -23.29 -24.70
CA GLN A 272 -36.52 -22.06 -24.12
C GLN A 272 -35.68 -22.38 -22.87
N ASP A 273 -34.58 -21.68 -22.64
CA ASP A 273 -34.59 -20.58 -21.68
C ASP A 273 -33.37 -19.66 -21.80
N ALA A 274 -33.62 -18.38 -21.52
CA ALA A 274 -32.69 -17.27 -21.62
C ALA A 274 -31.88 -17.10 -20.32
N GLY A 275 -30.66 -16.58 -20.44
CA GLY A 275 -29.87 -16.15 -19.29
C GLY A 275 -28.68 -15.30 -19.75
N ASP A 276 -28.89 -13.99 -19.75
CA ASP A 276 -27.90 -12.94 -20.00
C ASP A 276 -26.58 -13.20 -19.27
N SER A 277 -25.49 -13.43 -20.01
CA SER A 277 -24.14 -13.28 -19.47
C SER A 277 -23.81 -11.79 -19.42
N LYS A 278 -24.09 -11.14 -18.29
CA LYS A 278 -23.47 -9.86 -17.95
C LYS A 278 -21.95 -10.07 -17.89
N ALA A 279 -21.23 -9.33 -18.71
CA ALA A 279 -19.79 -9.14 -18.57
C ALA A 279 -19.50 -8.74 -17.12
N ALA A 280 -18.56 -9.43 -16.47
CA ALA A 280 -18.08 -9.06 -15.15
C ALA A 280 -17.50 -7.65 -15.21
N GLU A 281 -18.11 -6.72 -14.49
CA GLU A 281 -17.50 -5.41 -14.27
C GLU A 281 -16.22 -5.60 -13.44
N PRO A 282 -15.12 -4.90 -13.76
CA PRO A 282 -13.91 -4.96 -12.97
C PRO A 282 -14.18 -4.43 -11.56
N VAL A 283 -13.67 -5.14 -10.56
CA VAL A 283 -13.75 -4.74 -9.15
C VAL A 283 -13.04 -3.39 -8.99
N PRO A 284 -13.70 -2.35 -8.44
CA PRO A 284 -13.08 -1.03 -8.28
C PRO A 284 -11.89 -1.11 -7.33
N THR A 285 -10.78 -0.49 -7.71
CA THR A 285 -9.59 -0.37 -6.85
C THR A 285 -9.82 0.66 -5.73
N GLY A 286 -8.99 0.65 -4.69
CA GLY A 286 -9.02 1.68 -3.63
C GLY A 286 -8.86 3.11 -4.18
N ALA A 287 -8.12 3.27 -5.28
CA ALA A 287 -7.98 4.53 -5.99
C ALA A 287 -9.30 4.98 -6.66
N ASP A 288 -10.09 4.06 -7.21
CA ASP A 288 -11.40 4.35 -7.81
C ASP A 288 -12.42 4.81 -6.76
N LEU A 289 -12.35 4.25 -5.55
CA LEU A 289 -13.20 4.65 -4.43
C LEU A 289 -12.85 6.06 -3.93
N ARG A 290 -11.56 6.41 -3.83
CA ARG A 290 -11.11 7.74 -3.41
C ARG A 290 -11.41 8.81 -4.47
N ARG A 291 -11.28 8.49 -5.77
CA ARG A 291 -11.65 9.42 -6.86
C ARG A 291 -13.14 9.75 -6.86
N ARG A 292 -14.01 8.81 -6.47
CA ARG A 292 -15.46 9.03 -6.34
C ARG A 292 -15.82 9.91 -5.13
N ILE A 293 -15.08 9.81 -4.04
CA ILE A 293 -15.30 10.65 -2.84
C ILE A 293 -14.81 12.09 -3.06
N ALA A 294 -13.74 12.28 -3.85
CA ALA A 294 -13.17 13.60 -4.13
C ALA A 294 -13.95 14.42 -5.17
N GLN A 295 -14.91 13.84 -5.90
CA GLN A 295 -15.79 14.57 -6.80
C GLN A 295 -17.10 14.95 -6.10
N PRO A 296 -17.38 16.24 -5.84
CA PRO A 296 -18.69 16.63 -5.36
C PRO A 296 -19.71 16.34 -6.46
N GLU A 297 -20.72 15.51 -6.16
CA GLU A 297 -21.85 15.32 -7.07
C GLU A 297 -22.44 16.69 -7.45
N PRO A 298 -22.79 16.93 -8.73
CA PRO A 298 -23.40 18.17 -9.13
C PRO A 298 -24.72 18.34 -8.39
N SER A 299 -24.77 19.32 -7.49
CA SER A 299 -25.96 19.67 -6.71
C SER A 299 -27.18 19.79 -7.63
N PRO A 300 -28.31 19.14 -7.31
CA PRO A 300 -29.51 19.26 -8.11
C PRO A 300 -30.00 20.71 -8.08
N THR A 301 -30.10 21.32 -9.26
CA THR A 301 -30.67 22.65 -9.48
C THR A 301 -32.06 22.73 -8.84
N PRO A 302 -32.35 23.69 -7.94
CA PRO A 302 -33.66 23.79 -7.33
C PRO A 302 -34.69 24.30 -8.35
N SER A 303 -35.67 23.45 -8.62
CA SER A 303 -36.87 23.74 -9.42
C SER A 303 -37.65 24.91 -8.81
N LYS A 304 -38.10 25.83 -9.67
CA LYS A 304 -38.95 26.97 -9.32
C LYS A 304 -40.34 26.56 -8.83
N GLU A 305 -40.78 27.29 -7.81
CA GLU A 305 -42.16 27.66 -7.44
C GLU A 305 -43.17 26.56 -7.01
N GLU A 306 -43.70 26.68 -5.79
CA GLU A 306 -45.08 27.13 -5.60
C GLU A 306 -45.41 27.64 -4.17
N LYS A 307 -46.40 28.53 -4.11
CA LYS A 307 -46.79 29.45 -3.02
C LYS A 307 -47.37 28.80 -1.75
N PRO A 308 -47.37 29.51 -0.61
CA PRO A 308 -47.82 29.00 0.68
C PRO A 308 -49.35 29.03 0.82
N ARG A 309 -49.92 27.97 1.40
CA ARG A 309 -51.28 27.97 1.95
C ARG A 309 -51.23 28.06 3.48
N ARG A 310 -52.07 28.96 3.99
CA ARG A 310 -52.32 29.31 5.40
C ARG A 310 -53.01 28.19 6.19
N GLY A 311 -52.77 28.21 7.51
CA GLY A 311 -53.54 27.56 8.58
C GLY A 311 -52.62 26.68 9.42
N GLY A 312 -52.33 26.90 10.70
CA GLY A 312 -53.02 27.62 11.76
C GLY A 312 -53.39 26.62 12.87
N LEU A 313 -52.66 26.64 14.00
CA LEU A 313 -53.06 26.33 15.39
C LEU A 313 -51.76 26.08 16.21
N LEU A 314 -51.38 27.00 17.11
CA LEU A 314 -51.58 26.97 18.57
C LEU A 314 -50.83 25.85 19.33
N GLY A 315 -49.96 26.26 20.28
CA GLY A 315 -49.96 25.64 21.61
C GLY A 315 -48.62 25.45 22.33
N PHE A 316 -48.32 26.38 23.25
CA PHE A 316 -47.77 26.17 24.61
C PHE A 316 -46.31 25.68 24.87
N LEU A 317 -45.46 26.66 25.22
CA LEU A 317 -44.79 26.91 26.52
C LEU A 317 -44.61 25.81 27.61
N PHE A 318 -43.42 25.92 28.24
CA PHE A 318 -42.86 25.33 29.49
C PHE A 318 -42.36 23.88 29.37
N ARG A 319 -41.14 23.52 29.79
CA ARG A 319 -40.29 24.05 30.88
C ARG A 319 -38.83 23.70 30.63
#